data_AF-A0A448ZRT6-F1
#
_entry.id   AF-A0A448ZRT6-F1
#
_cell.length_a   1.000
_cell.length_b   1.000
_cell.length_c   1.000
_cell.angle_alpha   90.00
_cell.angle_beta   90.00
_cell.angle_gamma   90.00
#
_symmetry.space_group_name_H-M   'P 1'
#
loop_
_entity.id
_entity.type
_entity.pdbx_description
1 polymer ?
#
loop_
_entity_poly.entity_id
_entity_poly.type
_entity_poly.pdbx_seq_one_letter_code
_entity_poly.pdbx_strand_id
1 'polypeptide(L)'
;MRATLLSRTRGVVAQTQRRGMAGGPIPARYKVTKNKFVEEWNGRREITEKIWECDQKMAANLFLYVVAIPFGFYSITRGEFQSKGDRRYKDCV
;
A
#
# COMPACT_ATOMS: atom_id res chain seq x y z
N MET A 1 31.93 -6.33 66.64
CA MET A 1 30.85 -6.77 65.72
C MET A 1 30.72 -5.74 64.62
N ARG A 2 30.92 -6.15 63.35
CA ARG A 2 31.01 -5.26 62.17
C ARG A 2 29.63 -5.19 61.52
N ALA A 3 29.01 -4.01 61.49
CA ALA A 3 27.73 -3.80 60.79
C ALA A 3 28.01 -3.39 59.35
N THR A 4 27.58 -4.23 58.41
CA THR A 4 27.75 -4.07 56.96
C THR A 4 26.80 -2.98 56.44
N LEU A 5 27.35 -1.87 55.94
CA LEU A 5 26.58 -0.83 55.25
C LEU A 5 26.12 -1.35 53.88
N LEU A 6 24.84 -1.74 53.77
CA LEU A 6 24.20 -2.03 52.49
C LEU A 6 23.93 -0.71 51.75
N SER A 7 24.88 -0.28 50.93
CA SER A 7 24.70 0.80 49.96
C SER A 7 23.75 0.34 48.86
N ARG A 8 22.50 0.80 48.93
CA ARG A 8 21.45 0.52 47.94
C ARG A 8 21.53 1.58 46.84
N THR A 9 22.38 1.37 45.85
CA THR A 9 22.43 2.22 44.65
C THR A 9 21.16 1.98 43.81
N ARG A 10 20.27 2.98 43.76
CA ARG A 10 19.15 3.01 42.81
C ARG A 10 19.72 3.28 41.43
N GLY A 11 19.81 2.25 40.59
CA GLY A 11 20.11 2.42 39.16
C GLY A 11 18.98 3.21 38.49
N VAL A 12 19.29 4.44 38.07
CA VAL A 12 18.39 5.22 37.21
C VAL A 12 18.49 4.62 35.81
N VAL A 13 17.46 3.88 35.40
CA VAL A 13 17.31 3.47 34.00
C VAL A 13 17.05 4.73 33.20
N ALA A 14 18.04 5.22 32.46
CA ALA A 14 17.87 6.30 31.51
C ALA A 14 16.90 5.82 30.43
N GLN A 15 15.64 6.22 30.52
CA GLN A 15 14.64 5.98 29.50
C GLN A 15 15.05 6.77 28.26
N THR A 16 15.70 6.11 27.30
CA THR A 16 16.11 6.73 26.03
C THR A 16 14.86 7.29 25.35
N GLN A 17 14.69 8.60 25.43
CA GLN A 17 13.59 9.29 24.76
C GLN A 17 13.74 9.03 23.27
N ARG A 18 12.81 8.24 22.69
CA ARG A 18 12.78 8.00 21.25
C ARG A 18 12.59 9.35 20.57
N ARG A 19 13.67 9.89 19.99
CA ARG A 19 13.59 11.08 19.14
C ARG A 19 12.77 10.69 17.92
N GLY A 20 11.57 11.25 17.79
CA GLY A 20 10.82 11.18 16.55
C GLY A 20 11.70 11.72 15.41
N MET A 21 11.64 11.09 14.24
CA MET A 21 12.46 11.37 13.05
C MET A 21 12.15 12.75 12.39
N ALA A 22 11.90 13.78 13.19
CA ALA A 22 11.71 15.16 12.75
C ALA A 22 12.18 16.08 13.89
N GLY A 23 13.49 16.33 13.95
CA GLY A 23 14.15 17.05 15.03
C GLY A 23 13.70 18.51 15.18
N GLY A 24 13.05 18.83 16.30
CA GLY A 24 12.73 20.17 16.78
C GLY A 24 11.40 20.20 17.55
N PRO A 25 11.15 21.19 18.44
CA PRO A 25 9.86 21.35 19.10
C PRO A 25 8.72 21.60 18.11
N ILE A 26 9.02 22.18 16.94
CA ILE A 26 8.21 22.09 15.73
C ILE A 26 9.19 22.06 14.53
N PRO A 27 9.37 20.93 13.85
CA PRO A 27 10.30 20.88 12.72
C PRO A 27 9.69 21.55 11.49
N ALA A 28 10.54 22.29 10.76
CA ALA A 28 10.20 23.03 9.53
C ALA A 28 9.57 22.17 8.40
N ARG A 29 9.54 20.85 8.56
CA ARG A 29 8.86 19.88 7.68
C ARG A 29 7.34 19.78 7.91
N TYR A 30 6.79 20.34 8.99
CA TYR A 30 5.34 20.43 9.23
C TYR A 30 4.72 21.78 8.80
N LYS A 31 5.44 22.59 8.02
CA LYS A 31 4.92 23.85 7.48
C LYS A 31 3.95 23.65 6.29
N VAL A 32 3.56 22.41 6.02
CA VAL A 32 2.43 22.10 5.14
C VAL A 32 1.21 21.96 6.04
N THR A 33 0.36 22.99 6.03
CA THR A 33 -0.93 22.94 6.70
C THR A 33 -1.71 21.77 6.10
N LYS A 34 -1.92 20.72 6.90
CA LYS A 34 -2.71 19.56 6.49
C LYS A 34 -4.11 20.04 6.13
N ASN A 35 -4.51 19.83 4.87
CA ASN A 35 -5.88 20.09 4.47
C ASN A 35 -6.74 18.91 4.93
N LYS A 36 -7.70 19.19 5.81
CA LYS A 36 -8.60 18.19 6.39
C LYS A 36 -9.24 17.30 5.32
N PHE A 37 -9.74 17.89 4.23
CA PHE A 37 -10.43 17.14 3.17
C PHE A 37 -9.49 16.23 2.39
N VAL A 38 -8.23 16.66 2.19
CA VAL A 38 -7.22 15.86 1.49
C VAL A 38 -6.78 14.68 2.35
N GLU A 39 -6.55 14.89 3.64
CA GLU A 39 -6.17 13.83 4.58
C GLU A 39 -7.30 12.81 4.76
N GLU A 40 -8.56 13.25 4.87
CA GLU A 40 -9.71 12.36 4.94
C GLU A 40 -9.91 11.56 3.64
N TRP A 41 -9.74 12.18 2.48
CA TRP A 41 -9.82 11.49 1.20
C TRP A 41 -8.69 10.46 1.04
N ASN A 42 -7.46 10.81 1.42
CA ASN A 42 -6.33 9.88 1.45
C ASN A 42 -6.61 8.71 2.39
N GLY A 43 -7.09 8.99 3.61
CA GLY A 43 -7.43 7.94 4.57
C GLY A 43 -8.49 6.97 4.06
N ARG A 44 -9.52 7.47 3.35
CA ARG A 44 -10.53 6.60 2.71
C ARG A 44 -9.95 5.75 1.59
N ARG A 45 -9.04 6.30 0.78
CA ARG A 45 -8.37 5.56 -0.29
C ARG A 45 -7.44 4.47 0.21
N GLU A 46 -6.74 4.72 1.31
CA GLU A 46 -5.84 3.73 1.92
C GLU A 46 -6.62 2.52 2.49
N ILE A 47 -7.88 2.72 2.85
CA ILE A 47 -8.72 1.70 3.50
C ILE A 47 -9.74 1.10 2.52
N THR A 48 -9.60 1.38 1.22
CA THR A 48 -10.58 0.95 0.20
C THR A 48 -10.86 -0.54 0.25
N GLU A 49 -9.85 -1.37 0.51
CA GLU A 49 -9.97 -2.84 0.59
C GLU A 49 -10.88 -3.32 1.72
N LYS A 50 -10.97 -2.58 2.83
CA LYS A 50 -11.82 -2.94 3.98
C LYS A 50 -13.27 -2.45 3.83
N ILE A 51 -13.47 -1.45 3.00
CA ILE A 51 -14.79 -0.82 2.74
C ILE A 51 -15.42 -1.41 1.47
N TRP A 52 -14.65 -2.16 0.69
CA TRP A 52 -15.10 -2.71 -0.57
C TRP A 52 -16.14 -3.82 -0.34
N GLU A 53 -17.35 -3.59 -0.84
CA GLU A 53 -18.44 -4.55 -0.87
C GLU A 53 -18.76 -4.92 -2.32
N CYS A 54 -18.97 -6.22 -2.57
CA CYS A 54 -19.25 -6.73 -3.90
C CYS A 54 -20.76 -6.67 -4.19
N ASP A 55 -21.20 -5.61 -4.86
CA ASP A 55 -22.56 -5.49 -5.40
C ASP A 55 -22.65 -6.11 -6.81
N GLN A 56 -23.85 -6.47 -7.27
CA GLN A 56 -24.10 -7.07 -8.59
C GLN A 56 -23.57 -6.21 -9.74
N LYS A 57 -23.71 -4.88 -9.65
CA LYS A 57 -23.14 -3.95 -10.63
C LYS A 57 -21.62 -3.94 -10.62
N MET A 58 -21.01 -4.05 -9.44
CA MET A 58 -19.56 -4.12 -9.29
C MET A 58 -19.02 -5.44 -9.85
N ALA A 59 -19.71 -6.56 -9.59
CA ALA A 59 -19.36 -7.86 -10.13
C ALA A 59 -19.42 -7.89 -11.67
N ALA A 60 -20.45 -7.28 -12.27
CA ALA A 60 -20.56 -7.15 -13.72
C ALA A 60 -19.41 -6.32 -14.31
N ASN A 61 -19.06 -5.20 -13.68
CA ASN A 61 -17.92 -4.38 -14.09
C ASN A 61 -16.59 -5.13 -13.95
N LEU A 62 -16.39 -5.85 -12.83
CA LEU A 62 -15.19 -6.65 -12.62
C LEU A 62 -15.07 -7.72 -13.70
N PHE A 63 -16.15 -8.43 -14.03
CA PHE A 63 -16.16 -9.41 -15.09
C PHE A 63 -15.82 -8.80 -16.45
N LEU A 64 -16.43 -7.64 -16.78
CA LEU A 64 -16.16 -6.95 -18.04
C LEU A 64 -14.69 -6.56 -18.18
N TYR A 65 -14.12 -5.89 -17.17
CA TYR A 65 -12.77 -5.33 -17.25
C TYR A 65 -11.65 -6.35 -17.02
N VAL A 66 -11.89 -7.37 -16.18
CA VAL A 66 -10.86 -8.37 -15.84
C VAL A 66 -10.91 -9.58 -16.78
N VAL A 67 -12.09 -9.96 -17.27
CA VAL A 67 -12.27 -11.18 -18.07
C VAL A 67 -12.62 -10.85 -19.51
N ALA A 68 -13.75 -10.19 -19.75
CA ALA A 68 -14.30 -10.07 -21.10
C ALA A 68 -13.40 -9.24 -22.02
N ILE A 69 -12.92 -8.08 -21.56
CA ILE A 69 -12.06 -7.20 -22.36
C ILE A 69 -10.71 -7.86 -22.65
N PRO A 70 -9.93 -8.35 -21.65
CA PRO A 70 -8.64 -8.99 -21.92
C PRO A 70 -8.79 -10.23 -22.81
N PHE A 71 -9.79 -11.07 -22.56
CA PHE A 71 -10.05 -12.25 -23.38
C PHE A 71 -10.47 -11.88 -24.81
N GLY A 72 -11.28 -10.83 -24.97
CA GLY A 72 -11.69 -10.33 -26.28
C GLY A 72 -10.50 -9.84 -27.09
N PHE A 73 -9.62 -9.02 -26.50
CA PHE A 73 -8.39 -8.58 -27.15
C PHE A 73 -7.47 -9.75 -27.49
N TYR A 74 -7.28 -10.69 -26.56
CA TYR A 74 -6.48 -11.90 -26.83
C TYR A 74 -7.06 -12.71 -28.01
N SER A 75 -8.38 -12.91 -28.05
CA SER A 75 -9.03 -13.69 -29.09
C SER A 75 -8.94 -13.02 -30.46
N ILE A 76 -9.16 -11.70 -30.51
CA ILE A 76 -9.05 -10.92 -31.76
C ILE A 76 -7.60 -10.92 -32.25
N THR A 77 -6.64 -10.61 -31.37
CA THR A 77 -5.21 -10.61 -31.75
C THR A 77 -4.75 -11.99 -32.17
N ARG A 78 -5.12 -13.05 -31.46
CA ARG A 78 -4.84 -14.44 -31.86
C ARG A 78 -5.44 -14.77 -33.23
N GLY A 79 -6.69 -14.35 -33.49
CA GLY A 79 -7.33 -14.52 -34.79
C GLY A 79 -6.57 -13.81 -35.90
N GLU A 80 -6.18 -12.56 -35.69
CA GLU A 80 -5.34 -11.82 -36.65
C GLU A 80 -3.99 -12.51 -36.88
N PHE A 81 -3.32 -12.97 -35.82
CA PHE A 81 -2.06 -13.71 -35.93
C PHE A 81 -2.20 -15.00 -36.73
N GLN A 82 -3.30 -15.74 -36.54
CA GLN A 82 -3.59 -16.97 -37.26
C GLN A 82 -3.94 -16.73 -38.73
N SER A 83 -4.74 -15.70 -39.03
CA SER A 83 -5.22 -15.42 -40.39
C SER A 83 -4.19 -14.71 -41.27
N LYS A 84 -3.39 -13.78 -40.71
CA LYS A 84 -2.37 -13.03 -41.46
C LYS A 84 -1.06 -13.79 -41.60
N GLY A 85 -0.87 -14.87 -40.83
CA GLY A 85 0.19 -15.85 -41.04
C GLY A 85 1.58 -15.24 -41.17
N ASP A 86 2.04 -14.54 -40.14
CA ASP A 86 3.44 -14.10 -40.11
C ASP A 86 4.36 -15.34 -39.99
N ARG A 87 5.53 -15.31 -40.64
CA ARG A 87 6.49 -16.44 -40.69
C ARG A 87 6.87 -16.92 -39.30
N ARG A 88 6.82 -16.03 -38.31
CA ARG A 88 7.09 -16.28 -36.88
C ARG A 88 6.00 -17.07 -36.16
N TYR A 89 4.78 -17.19 -36.70
CA TYR A 89 3.71 -17.96 -36.06
C TYR A 89 4.05 -19.45 -35.97
N LYS A 90 4.84 -19.97 -36.92
CA LYS A 90 5.35 -21.35 -36.88
C LYS A 90 6.34 -21.60 -35.74
N ASP A 91 6.95 -20.55 -35.19
CA ASP A 91 7.95 -20.66 -34.11
C ASP A 91 7.31 -20.52 -32.72
N CYS A 92 6.03 -20.16 -32.64
CA CYS A 92 5.29 -19.89 -31.39
C CYS A 92 4.24 -20.95 -31.05
N VAL A 93 4.11 -22.01 -31.87
CA VAL A 93 3.19 -23.14 -31.66
C VAL A 93 3.98 -24.39 -31.25
#